data_AF-A0A9P4VR99-F1
#
_entry.id   AF-A0A9P4VR99-F1
#
_cell.length_a   1.000
_cell.length_b   1.000
_cell.length_c   1.000
_cell.angle_alpha   90.00
_cell.angle_beta   90.00
_cell.angle_gamma   90.00
#
_symmetry.space_group_name_H-M   'P 1'
#
loop_
_entity.id
_entity.type
_entity.pdbx_description
1 polymer ?
#
loop_
_entity_poly.entity_id
_entity_poly.type
_entity_poly.pdbx_seq_one_letter_code
_entity_poly.pdbx_strand_id
1 'polypeptide(L)'
;MLVSRLKIALSCFAAIVAAQKITLEAEDATPSGTTVDTAVAGYSGTGYATGFDESADKITFTVSSDSVKLYDLSIRYAGIYGEKRTYVVVNGGASSEVYFPATDAFTDVSAGQVLLNEGANTLDIVSNWGWYLIDSITLTPSPPRAPHSISSSLVNSKASSKTVALYRYLISIYGEKILSGQQDLSWANWIAERVGKTPALVSVDLMDYSPSRVEHGTTSTAIEDAISHAKKGGIISVLWHWNAPTGLYDTEENPWWSGFYTRATDFDIAAALADTTNANYTLLIRDIDAIAVQLKRLQDADIPVLFRPLHEAEGGWFWWGAKGAEPAKKLWGILYERLTDYHRLNNLVWVWNSVLPDWYPGDETVDILSADVYAQGHGVSVISK
;
A
#
# COMPACT_ATOMS: atom_id res chain seq x y z
N MET A 1 69.24 12.08 -6.46
CA MET A 1 68.59 11.00 -7.23
C MET A 1 67.42 10.49 -6.39
N LEU A 2 66.20 10.77 -6.85
CA LEU A 2 64.95 10.39 -6.20
C LEU A 2 64.77 8.86 -6.27
N VAL A 3 64.48 8.23 -5.13
CA VAL A 3 64.09 6.81 -5.06
C VAL A 3 62.58 6.72 -5.30
N SER A 4 62.17 6.23 -6.46
CA SER A 4 60.76 5.97 -6.78
C SER A 4 60.31 4.66 -6.13
N ARG A 5 59.37 4.73 -5.18
CA ARG A 5 58.65 3.55 -4.69
C ARG A 5 57.47 3.26 -5.62
N LEU A 6 57.59 2.21 -6.42
CA LEU A 6 56.52 1.66 -7.23
C LEU A 6 55.53 0.94 -6.29
N LYS A 7 54.35 1.52 -6.07
CA LYS A 7 53.24 0.84 -5.40
C LYS A 7 52.51 0.01 -6.45
N ILE A 8 52.67 -1.31 -6.39
CA ILE A 8 51.86 -2.26 -7.15
C ILE A 8 50.47 -2.26 -6.51
N ALA A 9 49.48 -1.72 -7.22
CA ALA A 9 48.07 -1.84 -6.84
C ALA A 9 47.60 -3.24 -7.20
N LEU A 10 47.29 -4.05 -6.18
CA LEU A 10 46.65 -5.34 -6.35
C LEU A 10 45.17 -5.09 -6.65
N SER A 11 44.75 -5.27 -7.91
CA SER A 11 43.33 -5.22 -8.25
C SER A 11 42.67 -6.54 -7.84
N CYS A 12 41.92 -6.54 -6.76
CA CYS A 12 40.98 -7.61 -6.45
C CYS A 12 39.85 -7.57 -7.48
N PHE A 13 39.88 -8.48 -8.46
CA PHE A 13 38.68 -8.85 -9.19
C PHE A 13 37.78 -9.63 -8.23
N ALA A 14 36.77 -8.97 -7.67
CA ALA A 14 35.63 -9.66 -7.10
C ALA A 14 34.85 -10.27 -8.27
N ALA A 15 35.00 -11.57 -8.48
CA ALA A 15 34.08 -12.30 -9.33
C ALA A 15 32.68 -12.16 -8.71
N ILE A 16 31.77 -11.50 -9.42
CA ILE A 16 30.36 -11.50 -9.08
C ILE A 16 29.90 -12.93 -9.27
N VAL A 17 29.82 -13.70 -8.18
CA VAL A 17 29.12 -14.97 -8.18
C VAL A 17 27.65 -14.59 -8.34
N ALA A 18 27.11 -14.76 -9.55
CA ALA A 18 25.69 -14.61 -9.78
C ALA A 18 24.98 -15.56 -8.80
N ALA A 19 24.14 -15.01 -7.92
CA ALA A 19 23.29 -15.83 -7.09
C ALA A 19 22.47 -16.72 -8.03
N GLN A 20 22.54 -18.02 -7.81
CA GLN A 20 22.12 -19.00 -8.81
C GLN A 20 20.61 -19.21 -8.74
N LYS A 21 19.97 -19.30 -9.90
CA LYS A 21 18.58 -19.79 -10.04
C LYS A 21 18.49 -21.18 -9.39
N ILE A 22 17.53 -21.36 -8.49
CA ILE A 22 17.25 -22.64 -7.83
C ILE A 22 15.95 -23.20 -8.39
N THR A 23 15.94 -24.44 -8.83
CA THR A 23 14.71 -25.16 -9.20
C THR A 23 14.55 -26.34 -8.23
N LEU A 24 13.35 -26.48 -7.69
CA LEU A 24 12.98 -27.54 -6.75
C LEU A 24 11.81 -28.31 -7.36
N GLU A 25 12.03 -29.59 -7.62
CA GLU A 25 11.04 -30.48 -8.24
C GLU A 25 9.96 -30.88 -7.21
N ALA A 26 8.70 -30.94 -7.63
CA ALA A 26 7.57 -31.15 -6.73
C ALA A 26 7.52 -32.59 -6.18
N GLU A 27 8.02 -33.56 -6.93
CA GLU A 27 8.16 -34.95 -6.50
C GLU A 27 9.18 -35.16 -5.36
N ASP A 28 10.10 -34.21 -5.17
CA ASP A 28 11.08 -34.21 -4.08
C ASP A 28 10.58 -33.40 -2.86
N ALA A 29 9.47 -32.69 -3.00
CA ALA A 29 8.85 -31.94 -1.91
C ALA A 29 8.18 -32.88 -0.90
N THR A 30 7.99 -32.43 0.34
CA THR A 30 7.26 -33.21 1.34
C THR A 30 5.76 -33.12 1.08
N PRO A 31 5.06 -34.22 0.74
CA PRO A 31 3.63 -34.19 0.47
C PRO A 31 2.81 -34.23 1.77
N SER A 32 1.62 -33.64 1.72
CA SER A 32 0.57 -33.78 2.72
C SER A 32 -0.76 -33.85 1.99
N GLY A 33 -1.36 -35.05 1.90
CA GLY A 33 -2.60 -35.28 1.14
C GLY A 33 -2.42 -35.41 -0.38
N THR A 34 -1.25 -35.02 -0.91
CA THR A 34 -0.89 -35.08 -2.33
C THR A 34 -0.09 -36.35 -2.69
N THR A 35 -0.01 -36.65 -3.99
CA THR A 35 0.77 -37.78 -4.53
C THR A 35 1.57 -37.37 -5.77
N VAL A 36 2.55 -38.20 -6.16
CA VAL A 36 3.33 -38.01 -7.39
C VAL A 36 2.74 -38.84 -8.52
N ASP A 37 2.64 -38.23 -9.71
CA ASP A 37 2.14 -38.86 -10.93
C ASP A 37 3.04 -38.51 -12.14
N THR A 38 2.87 -39.23 -13.24
CA THR A 38 3.66 -39.17 -14.49
C THR A 38 2.79 -39.25 -15.75
N ALA A 39 1.45 -39.29 -15.60
CA ALA A 39 0.54 -39.50 -16.73
C ALA A 39 0.51 -38.32 -17.73
N VAL A 40 0.61 -37.08 -17.25
CA VAL A 40 0.63 -35.88 -18.09
C VAL A 40 2.06 -35.58 -18.55
N ALA A 41 2.31 -35.55 -19.86
CA ALA A 41 3.65 -35.28 -20.38
C ALA A 41 4.09 -33.82 -20.19
N GLY A 42 5.41 -33.58 -20.17
CA GLY A 42 6.02 -32.24 -20.19
C GLY A 42 6.52 -31.72 -18.84
N TYR A 43 6.53 -32.57 -17.82
CA TYR A 43 7.14 -32.31 -16.51
C TYR A 43 8.68 -32.36 -16.55
N SER A 44 9.32 -31.72 -15.58
CA SER A 44 10.76 -31.83 -15.28
C SER A 44 11.03 -32.94 -14.25
N GLY A 45 12.29 -33.34 -14.08
CA GLY A 45 12.63 -34.41 -13.15
C GLY A 45 12.02 -35.77 -13.51
N THR A 46 11.34 -36.38 -12.54
CA THR A 46 10.80 -37.74 -12.58
C THR A 46 9.27 -37.81 -12.46
N GLY A 47 8.59 -36.71 -12.11
CA GLY A 47 7.13 -36.65 -12.04
C GLY A 47 6.60 -35.26 -11.74
N TYR A 48 5.39 -35.18 -11.20
CA TYR A 48 4.77 -33.95 -10.70
C TYR A 48 3.82 -34.27 -9.54
N ALA A 49 3.52 -33.28 -8.70
CA ALA A 49 2.55 -33.40 -7.63
C ALA A 49 1.10 -33.18 -8.12
N THR A 50 0.18 -34.02 -7.64
CA THR A 50 -1.27 -33.98 -7.89
C THR A 50 -2.04 -34.38 -6.63
N GLY A 51 -3.37 -34.42 -6.70
CA GLY A 51 -4.24 -34.79 -5.57
C GLY A 51 -4.42 -33.65 -4.57
N PHE A 52 -4.57 -32.42 -5.08
CA PHE A 52 -4.99 -31.27 -4.27
C PHE A 52 -6.51 -31.23 -4.24
N ASP A 53 -7.12 -32.07 -3.40
CA ASP A 53 -8.57 -32.34 -3.39
C ASP A 53 -9.24 -31.72 -2.16
N GLU A 54 -8.55 -31.71 -1.02
CA GLU A 54 -8.98 -31.17 0.25
C GLU A 54 -8.25 -29.85 0.56
N SER A 55 -8.87 -28.99 1.38
CA SER A 55 -8.32 -27.66 1.70
C SER A 55 -7.00 -27.69 2.48
N ALA A 56 -6.67 -28.83 3.10
CA ALA A 56 -5.43 -29.02 3.86
C ALA A 56 -4.29 -29.62 3.01
N ASP A 57 -4.59 -30.03 1.77
CA ASP A 57 -3.61 -30.69 0.92
C ASP A 57 -2.53 -29.71 0.48
N LYS A 58 -1.27 -30.15 0.53
CA LYS A 58 -0.14 -29.32 0.17
C LYS A 58 1.08 -30.12 -0.24
N ILE A 59 2.04 -29.42 -0.83
CA ILE A 59 3.44 -29.83 -0.92
C ILE A 59 4.33 -28.78 -0.26
N THR A 60 5.31 -29.22 0.51
CA THR A 60 6.26 -28.35 1.22
C THR A 60 7.65 -28.49 0.62
N PHE A 61 8.13 -27.43 -0.02
CA PHE A 61 9.51 -27.31 -0.48
C PHE A 61 10.39 -26.81 0.65
N THR A 62 11.61 -27.33 0.75
CA THR A 62 12.63 -26.84 1.68
C THR A 62 13.80 -26.26 0.92
N VAL A 63 14.26 -25.07 1.29
CA VAL A 63 15.41 -24.39 0.68
C VAL A 63 16.24 -23.70 1.74
N SER A 64 17.56 -23.65 1.56
CA SER A 64 18.45 -22.89 2.45
C SER A 64 18.97 -21.63 1.77
N SER A 65 19.03 -20.53 2.51
CA SER A 65 19.64 -19.27 2.07
C SER A 65 20.82 -18.92 2.97
N ASP A 66 21.89 -18.39 2.39
CA ASP A 66 23.11 -17.94 3.07
C ASP A 66 22.96 -16.59 3.79
N SER A 67 21.94 -15.81 3.41
CA SER A 67 21.53 -14.59 4.09
C SER A 67 20.06 -14.31 3.84
N VAL A 68 19.51 -13.29 4.49
CA VAL A 68 18.20 -12.77 4.12
C VAL A 68 18.25 -12.24 2.68
N LYS A 69 17.47 -12.83 1.75
CA LYS A 69 17.49 -12.49 0.32
C LYS A 69 16.09 -12.61 -0.29
N LEU A 70 15.79 -11.71 -1.22
CA LEU A 70 14.54 -11.71 -1.99
C LEU A 70 14.71 -12.52 -3.27
N TYR A 71 13.73 -13.37 -3.58
CA TYR A 71 13.70 -14.19 -4.79
C TYR A 71 12.38 -13.99 -5.52
N ASP A 72 12.43 -13.89 -6.85
CA ASP A 72 11.27 -14.03 -7.71
C ASP A 72 10.89 -15.52 -7.75
N LEU A 73 9.64 -15.83 -7.36
CA LEU A 73 9.09 -17.17 -7.36
C LEU A 73 8.30 -17.42 -8.65
N SER A 74 8.61 -18.52 -9.32
CA SER A 74 7.85 -19.05 -10.45
C SER A 74 7.37 -20.45 -10.11
N ILE A 75 6.10 -20.74 -10.38
CA ILE A 75 5.53 -22.08 -10.23
C ILE A 75 5.33 -22.65 -11.63
N ARG A 76 5.83 -23.86 -11.85
CA ARG A 76 5.56 -24.62 -13.06
C ARG A 76 4.37 -25.53 -12.79
N TYR A 77 3.27 -25.31 -13.51
CA TYR A 77 1.98 -25.95 -13.24
C TYR A 77 1.28 -26.37 -14.54
N ALA A 78 0.29 -27.26 -14.42
CA ALA A 78 -0.68 -27.51 -15.48
C ALA A 78 -2.12 -27.37 -14.95
N GLY A 79 -2.90 -26.48 -15.60
CA GLY A 79 -4.28 -26.16 -15.27
C GLY A 79 -5.29 -26.93 -16.13
N ILE A 80 -5.12 -28.25 -16.26
CA ILE A 80 -5.90 -29.10 -17.20
C ILE A 80 -7.38 -29.23 -16.84
N TYR A 81 -7.77 -28.81 -15.63
CA TYR A 81 -9.15 -28.82 -15.14
C TYR A 81 -9.82 -27.43 -15.21
N GLY A 82 -9.29 -26.53 -16.04
CA GLY A 82 -9.71 -25.13 -16.15
C GLY A 82 -8.99 -24.23 -15.15
N GLU A 83 -9.32 -22.93 -15.14
CA GLU A 83 -8.67 -21.96 -14.26
C GLU A 83 -8.83 -22.31 -12.77
N LYS A 84 -7.78 -22.02 -11.99
CA LYS A 84 -7.70 -22.32 -10.55
C LYS A 84 -7.00 -21.22 -9.78
N ARG A 85 -7.00 -21.38 -8.46
CA ARG A 85 -6.21 -20.60 -7.51
C ARG A 85 -5.52 -21.54 -6.54
N THR A 86 -4.32 -21.20 -6.12
CA THR A 86 -3.55 -21.87 -5.06
C THR A 86 -3.12 -20.85 -4.00
N TYR A 87 -2.73 -21.32 -2.81
CA TYR A 87 -2.00 -20.50 -1.86
C TYR A 87 -0.51 -20.83 -1.87
N VAL A 88 0.31 -19.81 -1.68
CA VAL A 88 1.74 -19.91 -1.34
C VAL A 88 1.92 -19.45 0.10
N VAL A 89 2.60 -20.24 0.93
CA VAL A 89 2.92 -19.89 2.31
C VAL A 89 4.42 -20.03 2.54
N VAL A 90 5.08 -18.94 2.93
CA VAL A 90 6.53 -18.94 3.24
C VAL A 90 6.71 -18.98 4.75
N ASN A 91 7.47 -19.96 5.26
CA ASN A 91 7.82 -20.08 6.68
C ASN A 91 6.62 -20.05 7.65
N GLY A 92 5.46 -20.58 7.23
CA GLY A 92 4.23 -20.56 8.03
C GLY A 92 3.58 -19.17 8.21
N GLY A 93 3.98 -18.19 7.38
CA GLY A 93 3.42 -16.84 7.39
C GLY A 93 2.03 -16.74 6.74
N ALA A 94 1.65 -15.52 6.34
CA ALA A 94 0.39 -15.29 5.62
C ALA A 94 0.39 -15.97 4.25
N SER A 95 -0.78 -16.45 3.82
CA SER A 95 -0.96 -17.00 2.49
C SER A 95 -1.01 -15.90 1.43
N SER A 96 -0.36 -16.14 0.31
CA SER A 96 -0.49 -15.34 -0.91
C SER A 96 -1.19 -16.16 -1.98
N GLU A 97 -2.25 -15.63 -2.56
CA GLU A 97 -3.00 -16.33 -3.60
C GLU A 97 -2.34 -16.16 -4.97
N VAL A 98 -2.24 -17.26 -5.72
CA VAL A 98 -1.73 -17.26 -7.10
C VAL A 98 -2.83 -17.78 -8.02
N TYR A 99 -3.13 -16.99 -9.05
CA TYR A 99 -4.08 -17.36 -10.09
C TYR A 99 -3.41 -18.23 -11.15
N PHE A 100 -4.04 -19.35 -11.48
CA PHE A 100 -3.62 -20.30 -12.51
C PHE A 100 -4.62 -20.23 -13.67
N PRO A 101 -4.27 -19.57 -14.78
CA PRO A 101 -5.00 -19.71 -16.03
C PRO A 101 -5.21 -21.18 -16.44
N ALA A 102 -6.25 -21.46 -17.21
CA ALA A 102 -6.43 -22.78 -17.81
C ALA A 102 -5.30 -23.07 -18.81
N THR A 103 -4.72 -24.27 -18.77
CA THR A 103 -3.67 -24.69 -19.70
C THR A 103 -3.80 -26.16 -20.06
N ASP A 104 -3.40 -26.52 -21.28
CA ASP A 104 -3.38 -27.90 -21.77
C ASP A 104 -2.03 -28.60 -21.52
N ALA A 105 -1.03 -27.87 -21.03
CA ALA A 105 0.34 -28.34 -20.80
C ALA A 105 1.00 -27.60 -19.64
N PHE A 106 2.14 -28.14 -19.17
CA PHE A 106 2.95 -27.48 -18.16
C PHE A 106 3.51 -26.14 -18.65
N THR A 107 3.27 -25.09 -17.87
CA THR A 107 3.77 -23.74 -18.11
C THR A 107 4.16 -23.07 -16.79
N ASP A 108 4.81 -21.92 -16.89
CA ASP A 108 5.28 -21.16 -15.75
C ASP A 108 4.32 -20.00 -15.45
N VAL A 109 4.06 -19.75 -14.17
CA VAL A 109 3.35 -18.57 -13.69
C VAL A 109 4.15 -17.89 -12.59
N SER A 110 4.17 -16.56 -12.62
CA SER A 110 4.80 -15.79 -11.54
C SER A 110 3.93 -15.87 -10.28
N ALA A 111 4.56 -16.24 -9.17
CA ALA A 111 3.95 -16.27 -7.84
C ALA A 111 4.49 -15.14 -6.95
N GLY A 112 4.93 -14.04 -7.56
CA GLY A 112 5.45 -12.86 -6.86
C GLY A 112 6.89 -13.04 -6.37
N GLN A 113 7.22 -12.34 -5.28
CA GLN A 113 8.53 -12.38 -4.65
C GLN A 113 8.43 -12.96 -3.25
N VAL A 114 9.44 -13.74 -2.85
CA VAL A 114 9.52 -14.37 -1.53
C VAL A 114 10.82 -13.96 -0.86
N LEU A 115 10.73 -13.59 0.42
CA LEU A 115 11.89 -13.28 1.25
C LEU A 115 12.31 -14.56 1.99
N LEU A 116 13.48 -15.07 1.66
CA LEU A 116 14.09 -16.17 2.41
C LEU A 116 14.95 -15.61 3.52
N ASN A 117 14.79 -16.15 4.72
CA ASN A 117 15.64 -15.88 5.87
C ASN A 117 16.99 -16.60 5.72
N GLU A 118 18.01 -16.15 6.45
CA GLU A 118 19.24 -16.94 6.60
C GLU A 118 18.92 -18.31 7.23
N GLY A 119 19.49 -19.37 6.67
CA GLY A 119 19.24 -20.75 7.07
C GLY A 119 18.09 -21.41 6.30
N ALA A 120 17.42 -22.37 6.95
CA ALA A 120 16.37 -23.16 6.35
C ALA A 120 15.05 -22.40 6.24
N ASN A 121 14.38 -22.53 5.10
CA ASN A 121 13.09 -21.95 4.80
C ASN A 121 12.16 -22.99 4.20
N THR A 122 10.85 -22.83 4.42
CA THR A 122 9.81 -23.63 3.78
C THR A 122 8.95 -22.79 2.85
N LEU A 123 8.56 -23.37 1.72
CA LEU A 123 7.56 -22.83 0.81
C LEU A 123 6.49 -23.89 0.60
N ASP A 124 5.28 -23.62 1.10
CA ASP A 124 4.14 -24.50 0.90
C ASP A 124 3.33 -24.02 -0.29
N ILE A 125 3.00 -24.94 -1.20
CA ILE A 125 1.91 -24.77 -2.16
C ILE A 125 0.71 -25.51 -1.58
N VAL A 126 -0.29 -24.75 -1.11
CA VAL A 126 -1.46 -25.26 -0.39
C VAL A 126 -2.69 -25.18 -1.29
N SER A 127 -3.51 -26.22 -1.24
CA SER A 127 -4.80 -26.30 -1.91
C SER A 127 -5.66 -25.07 -1.59
N ASN A 128 -6.19 -24.45 -2.64
CA ASN A 128 -7.24 -23.44 -2.54
C ASN A 128 -8.44 -23.92 -3.35
N TRP A 129 -8.47 -23.69 -4.66
CA TRP A 129 -9.51 -24.30 -5.51
C TRP A 129 -9.22 -25.79 -5.79
N GLY A 130 -7.98 -26.23 -5.56
CA GLY A 130 -7.53 -27.60 -5.83
C GLY A 130 -7.47 -27.93 -7.32
N TRP A 131 -7.36 -29.22 -7.65
CA TRP A 131 -7.48 -29.73 -9.03
C TRP A 131 -6.53 -29.04 -10.03
N TYR A 132 -5.23 -29.11 -9.74
CA TYR A 132 -4.14 -28.69 -10.62
C TYR A 132 -2.91 -29.58 -10.40
N LEU A 133 -1.96 -29.52 -11.32
CA LEU A 133 -0.70 -30.27 -11.26
C LEU A 133 0.45 -29.29 -11.01
N ILE A 134 1.37 -29.62 -10.11
CA ILE A 134 2.56 -28.82 -9.83
C ILE A 134 3.79 -29.63 -10.18
N ASP A 135 4.59 -29.14 -11.13
CA ASP A 135 5.82 -29.77 -11.62
C ASP A 135 7.01 -29.36 -10.75
N SER A 136 7.22 -28.05 -10.61
CA SER A 136 8.35 -27.53 -9.84
C SER A 136 8.12 -26.08 -9.42
N ILE A 137 8.97 -25.61 -8.50
CA ILE A 137 9.13 -24.18 -8.26
C ILE A 137 10.53 -23.73 -8.63
N THR A 138 10.63 -22.48 -9.06
CA THR A 138 11.89 -21.82 -9.38
C THR A 138 12.02 -20.55 -8.54
N LEU A 139 13.16 -20.41 -7.86
CA LEU A 139 13.57 -19.23 -7.12
C LEU A 139 14.72 -18.57 -7.86
N THR A 140 14.48 -17.38 -8.40
CA THR A 140 15.53 -16.57 -9.03
C THR A 140 15.82 -15.38 -8.11
N PRO A 141 17.07 -15.15 -7.67
CA PRO A 141 17.39 -13.97 -6.89
C PRO A 141 16.85 -12.72 -7.57
N SER A 142 16.01 -11.96 -6.86
CA SER A 142 15.38 -10.78 -7.44
C SER A 142 16.47 -9.79 -7.84
N PRO A 143 16.40 -9.20 -9.05
CA PRO A 143 17.36 -8.17 -9.41
C PRO A 143 17.27 -7.02 -8.39
N PRO A 144 18.40 -6.38 -8.05
CA PRO A 144 18.35 -5.14 -7.27
C PRO A 144 17.35 -4.20 -7.92
N ARG A 145 16.42 -3.65 -7.14
CA ARG A 145 15.43 -2.70 -7.67
C ARG A 145 16.19 -1.56 -8.35
N ALA A 146 15.80 -1.21 -9.57
CA ALA A 146 16.38 -0.07 -10.25
C ALA A 146 16.20 1.18 -9.37
N PRO A 147 17.13 2.17 -9.45
CA PRO A 147 16.98 3.43 -8.73
C PRO A 147 15.60 4.03 -9.01
N HIS A 148 14.93 4.47 -7.95
CA HIS A 148 13.60 5.06 -8.07
C HIS A 148 13.65 6.33 -8.94
N SER A 149 12.82 6.39 -9.97
CA SER A 149 12.63 7.60 -10.76
C SER A 149 11.53 8.43 -10.12
N ILE A 150 11.92 9.29 -9.17
CA ILE A 150 10.97 10.13 -8.41
C ILE A 150 11.01 11.56 -8.95
N SER A 151 9.84 12.17 -9.12
CA SER A 151 9.74 13.61 -9.42
C SER A 151 10.45 14.41 -8.32
N SER A 152 11.28 15.37 -8.71
CA SER A 152 11.96 16.25 -7.75
C SER A 152 11.10 17.47 -7.33
N SER A 153 9.93 17.64 -7.94
CA SER A 153 9.04 18.79 -7.75
C SER A 153 7.67 18.33 -7.28
N LEU A 154 7.09 19.10 -6.35
CA LEU A 154 5.68 18.98 -5.97
C LEU A 154 4.80 19.49 -7.11
N VAL A 155 3.58 18.95 -7.22
CA VAL A 155 2.59 19.36 -8.22
C VAL A 155 2.17 20.82 -8.05
N ASN A 156 2.12 21.32 -6.81
CA ASN A 156 1.92 22.74 -6.54
C ASN A 156 3.24 23.52 -6.69
N SER A 157 3.40 24.21 -7.82
CA SER A 157 4.54 25.09 -8.10
C SER A 157 4.74 26.24 -7.09
N LYS A 158 3.72 26.57 -6.28
CA LYS A 158 3.76 27.61 -5.23
C LYS A 158 3.96 27.03 -3.83
N ALA A 159 4.27 25.74 -3.71
CA ALA A 159 4.53 25.08 -2.43
C ALA A 159 5.54 25.87 -1.57
N SER A 160 5.28 25.95 -0.26
CA SER A 160 6.14 26.67 0.66
C SER A 160 7.52 26.01 0.77
N SER A 161 8.52 26.77 1.19
CA SER A 161 9.90 26.27 1.34
C SER A 161 9.98 25.07 2.28
N LYS A 162 9.19 25.04 3.36
CA LYS A 162 9.12 23.89 4.27
C LYS A 162 8.45 22.66 3.66
N THR A 163 7.46 22.85 2.80
CA THR A 163 6.78 21.75 2.10
C THR A 163 7.71 21.11 1.07
N VAL A 164 8.43 21.95 0.31
CA VAL A 164 9.49 21.48 -0.59
C VAL A 164 10.61 20.78 0.18
N ALA A 165 11.00 21.29 1.37
CA ALA A 165 12.02 20.66 2.20
C ALA A 165 11.57 19.29 2.74
N LEU A 166 10.32 19.16 3.20
CA LEU A 166 9.73 17.88 3.60
C LEU A 166 9.77 16.89 2.44
N TYR A 167 9.28 17.29 1.26
CA TYR A 167 9.25 16.40 0.09
C TYR A 167 10.66 15.93 -0.32
N ARG A 168 11.65 16.83 -0.34
CA ARG A 168 13.05 16.47 -0.61
C ARG A 168 13.62 15.51 0.43
N TYR A 169 13.29 15.70 1.71
CA TYR A 169 13.69 14.77 2.75
C TYR A 169 13.10 13.38 2.51
N LEU A 170 11.81 13.28 2.19
CA LEU A 170 11.15 12.00 1.87
C LEU A 170 11.81 11.30 0.68
N ILE A 171 12.12 12.03 -0.39
CA ILE A 171 12.86 11.49 -1.54
C ILE A 171 14.24 10.97 -1.11
N SER A 172 14.97 11.72 -0.29
CA SER A 172 16.34 11.37 0.11
C SER A 172 16.47 10.06 0.89
N ILE A 173 15.38 9.58 1.49
CA ILE A 173 15.34 8.34 2.26
C ILE A 173 14.56 7.22 1.55
N TYR A 174 13.92 7.53 0.42
CA TYR A 174 13.04 6.60 -0.29
C TYR A 174 13.85 5.44 -0.89
N GLY A 175 13.47 4.21 -0.53
CA GLY A 175 14.22 3.00 -0.88
C GLY A 175 15.35 2.63 0.10
N GLU A 176 15.70 3.51 1.05
CA GLU A 176 16.78 3.28 2.02
C GLU A 176 16.28 3.11 3.47
N LYS A 177 15.22 3.82 3.84
CA LYS A 177 14.62 3.81 5.18
C LYS A 177 13.09 3.80 5.09
N ILE A 178 12.47 3.39 6.18
CA ILE A 178 11.04 3.57 6.41
C ILE A 178 10.85 4.48 7.63
N LEU A 179 10.04 5.53 7.47
CA LEU A 179 9.64 6.37 8.61
C LEU A 179 8.59 5.64 9.44
N SER A 180 8.80 5.60 10.75
CA SER A 180 7.75 5.16 11.67
C SER A 180 6.64 6.20 11.72
N GLY A 181 5.39 5.75 11.59
CA GLY A 181 4.20 6.58 11.67
C GLY A 181 3.18 5.97 12.63
N GLN A 182 2.36 6.83 13.24
CA GLN A 182 1.26 6.39 14.09
C GLN A 182 0.06 7.33 13.92
N GLN A 183 -1.15 6.75 13.85
CA GLN A 183 -2.40 7.50 13.93
C GLN A 183 -2.65 7.91 15.39
N ASP A 184 -3.02 9.17 15.58
CA ASP A 184 -3.25 9.87 16.84
C ASP A 184 -2.00 10.06 17.72
N LEU A 185 -1.87 11.27 18.28
CA LEU A 185 -0.74 11.64 19.13
C LEU A 185 -0.69 10.82 20.44
N SER A 186 -1.84 10.44 20.98
CA SER A 186 -1.93 9.63 22.20
C SER A 186 -1.27 8.27 22.03
N TRP A 187 -1.49 7.60 20.89
CA TRP A 187 -0.84 6.33 20.57
C TRP A 187 0.65 6.50 20.26
N ALA A 188 1.04 7.59 19.61
CA ALA A 188 2.45 7.90 19.40
C ALA A 188 3.20 8.09 20.74
N ASN A 189 2.56 8.72 21.72
CA ASN A 189 3.10 8.86 23.08
C ASN A 189 3.16 7.50 23.79
N TRP A 190 2.12 6.67 23.67
CA TRP A 190 2.12 5.31 24.23
C TRP A 190 3.30 4.47 23.67
N ILE A 191 3.58 4.55 22.37
CA ILE A 191 4.74 3.89 21.76
C ILE A 191 6.04 4.45 22.34
N ALA A 192 6.16 5.77 22.46
CA ALA A 192 7.35 6.39 23.03
C ALA A 192 7.65 5.92 24.46
N GLU A 193 6.62 5.81 25.30
CA GLU A 193 6.73 5.33 26.67
C GLU A 193 7.13 3.85 26.77
N ARG A 194 6.70 3.02 25.81
CA ARG A 194 6.90 1.56 25.85
C ARG A 194 8.15 1.09 25.12
N VAL A 195 8.51 1.75 24.03
CA VAL A 195 9.61 1.38 23.14
C VAL A 195 10.84 2.27 23.35
N GLY A 196 10.66 3.45 23.97
CA GLY A 196 11.73 4.44 24.13
C GLY A 196 12.07 5.19 22.85
N LYS A 197 11.21 5.11 21.82
CA LYS A 197 11.32 5.80 20.53
C LYS A 197 9.97 6.37 20.13
N THR A 198 9.94 7.65 19.75
CA THR A 198 8.73 8.32 19.26
C THR A 198 8.59 8.10 17.74
N PRO A 199 7.39 7.79 17.22
CA PRO A 199 7.13 7.80 15.79
C PRO A 199 7.56 9.12 15.14
N ALA A 200 8.24 9.04 14.00
CA ALA A 200 8.69 10.23 13.27
C ALA A 200 7.50 11.02 12.71
N LEU A 201 6.47 10.30 12.26
CA LEU A 201 5.24 10.84 11.71
C LEU A 201 4.06 10.59 12.67
N VAL A 202 3.22 11.62 12.83
CA VAL A 202 1.90 11.48 13.45
C VAL A 202 0.83 11.87 12.44
N SER A 203 -0.19 11.03 12.33
CA SER A 203 -1.38 11.30 11.53
C SER A 203 -2.53 11.76 12.44
N VAL A 204 -3.24 12.80 12.03
CA VAL A 204 -4.43 13.32 12.71
C VAL A 204 -5.61 13.39 11.74
N ASP A 205 -6.83 13.45 12.26
CA ASP A 205 -8.05 13.42 11.46
C ASP A 205 -8.87 14.71 11.57
N LEU A 206 -9.33 15.23 10.44
CA LEU A 206 -10.22 16.40 10.40
C LEU A 206 -11.72 16.05 10.52
N MET A 207 -12.08 14.77 10.71
CA MET A 207 -13.44 14.24 10.85
C MET A 207 -14.36 15.16 11.67
N ASP A 208 -13.95 15.49 12.89
CA ASP A 208 -14.72 16.24 13.88
C ASP A 208 -14.84 17.75 13.57
N TYR A 209 -14.16 18.24 12.53
CA TYR A 209 -14.36 19.58 11.97
C TYR A 209 -15.35 19.60 10.80
N SER A 210 -15.83 18.45 10.32
CA SER A 210 -16.87 18.39 9.28
C SER A 210 -18.13 19.11 9.78
N PRO A 211 -18.68 20.10 9.05
CA PRO A 211 -19.82 20.87 9.54
C PRO A 211 -21.01 20.03 9.99
N SER A 212 -21.32 18.93 9.28
CA SER A 212 -22.39 18.01 9.68
C SER A 212 -22.17 17.33 11.04
N ARG A 213 -20.93 17.17 11.51
CA ARG A 213 -20.64 16.68 12.87
C ARG A 213 -20.61 17.82 13.89
N VAL A 214 -20.10 18.99 13.51
CA VAL A 214 -20.10 20.19 14.35
C VAL A 214 -21.53 20.61 14.71
N GLU A 215 -22.47 20.49 13.77
CA GLU A 215 -23.91 20.71 14.00
C GLU A 215 -24.48 19.77 15.09
N HIS A 216 -23.86 18.60 15.29
CA HIS A 216 -24.18 17.63 16.35
C HIS A 216 -23.28 17.79 17.61
N GLY A 217 -22.49 18.85 17.69
CA GLY A 217 -21.75 19.24 18.90
C GLY A 217 -20.35 18.64 19.03
N THR A 218 -19.76 18.12 17.95
CA THR A 218 -18.38 17.60 18.00
C THR A 218 -17.36 18.72 18.15
N THR A 219 -16.25 18.41 18.83
CA THR A 219 -15.09 19.30 18.95
C THR A 219 -13.84 18.49 18.69
N SER A 220 -12.80 19.12 18.15
CA SER A 220 -11.55 18.44 17.78
C SER A 220 -10.32 19.21 18.23
N THR A 221 -9.31 18.45 18.66
CA THR A 221 -7.95 18.94 18.98
C THR A 221 -6.91 18.54 17.93
N ALA A 222 -7.34 18.01 16.77
CA ALA A 222 -6.43 17.45 15.77
C ALA A 222 -5.37 18.47 15.29
N ILE A 223 -5.74 19.75 15.17
CA ILE A 223 -4.78 20.80 14.78
C ILE A 223 -3.79 21.08 15.92
N GLU A 224 -4.25 21.11 17.16
CA GLU A 224 -3.39 21.29 18.34
C GLU A 224 -2.40 20.13 18.48
N ASP A 225 -2.85 18.89 18.27
CA ASP A 225 -2.03 17.69 18.33
C ASP A 225 -0.97 17.68 17.20
N ALA A 226 -1.36 18.04 15.98
CA ALA A 226 -0.44 18.21 14.87
C ALA A 226 0.63 19.28 15.17
N ILE A 227 0.23 20.46 15.67
CA ILE A 227 1.17 21.52 16.06
C ILE A 227 2.10 21.05 17.18
N SER A 228 1.60 20.29 18.15
CA SER A 228 2.38 19.75 19.27
C SER A 228 3.48 18.80 18.80
N HIS A 229 3.16 17.89 17.87
CA HIS A 229 4.13 16.96 17.30
C HIS A 229 5.14 17.66 16.38
N ALA A 230 4.67 18.59 15.54
CA ALA A 230 5.53 19.37 14.65
C ALA A 230 6.56 20.21 15.41
N LYS A 231 6.18 20.79 16.55
CA LYS A 231 7.11 21.54 17.44
C LYS A 231 8.25 20.68 17.99
N LYS A 232 8.08 19.35 18.04
CA LYS A 232 9.13 18.39 18.43
C LYS A 232 9.98 17.92 17.23
N GLY A 233 9.76 18.50 16.05
CA GLY A 233 10.43 18.10 14.80
C GLY A 233 9.75 16.93 14.08
N GLY A 234 8.54 16.55 14.49
CA GLY A 234 7.78 15.47 13.86
C GLY A 234 7.15 15.86 12.53
N ILE A 235 6.92 14.88 11.66
CA ILE A 235 6.22 15.02 10.39
C ILE A 235 4.71 14.84 10.62
N ILE A 236 3.90 15.64 9.93
CA ILE A 236 2.44 15.62 10.06
C ILE A 236 1.80 15.02 8.82
N SER A 237 0.94 14.03 9.04
CA SER A 237 -0.05 13.55 8.07
C SER A 237 -1.44 13.97 8.54
N VAL A 238 -2.32 14.29 7.60
CA VAL A 238 -3.71 14.65 7.88
C VAL A 238 -4.61 13.89 6.92
N LEU A 239 -5.52 13.09 7.47
CA LEU A 239 -6.63 12.49 6.73
C LEU A 239 -7.94 13.19 7.10
N TRP A 240 -9.01 12.85 6.38
CA TRP A 240 -10.33 13.39 6.64
C TRP A 240 -11.39 12.32 6.40
N HIS A 241 -11.93 11.73 7.49
CA HIS A 241 -13.20 11.01 7.40
C HIS A 241 -14.33 12.02 7.22
N TRP A 242 -14.57 12.40 5.97
CA TRP A 242 -15.55 13.41 5.61
C TRP A 242 -16.97 12.90 5.88
N ASN A 243 -17.60 13.39 6.94
CA ASN A 243 -18.99 13.08 7.24
C ASN A 243 -19.89 13.81 6.23
N ALA A 244 -20.77 13.11 5.54
CA ALA A 244 -21.54 13.69 4.45
C ALA A 244 -22.26 14.99 4.88
N PRO A 245 -22.29 16.02 4.02
CA PRO A 245 -22.86 17.33 4.37
C PRO A 245 -24.37 17.29 4.62
N THR A 246 -25.06 16.31 4.03
CA THR A 246 -26.50 16.09 4.13
C THR A 246 -26.81 14.62 3.86
N GLY A 247 -28.08 14.22 3.97
CA GLY A 247 -28.52 12.86 3.67
C GLY A 247 -28.11 11.83 4.72
N LEU A 248 -27.82 12.24 5.95
CA LEU A 248 -27.51 11.32 7.05
C LEU A 248 -28.77 10.58 7.46
N TYR A 249 -28.71 9.25 7.57
CA TYR A 249 -29.87 8.46 7.99
C TYR A 249 -30.22 8.69 9.47
N ASP A 250 -29.19 8.84 10.31
CA ASP A 250 -29.29 9.04 11.75
C ASP A 250 -30.26 8.07 12.45
N THR A 251 -30.04 6.77 12.23
CA THR A 251 -30.79 5.69 12.88
C THR A 251 -29.94 5.01 13.95
N GLU A 252 -30.53 4.11 14.73
CA GLU A 252 -29.79 3.31 15.73
C GLU A 252 -28.69 2.47 15.07
N GLU A 253 -28.97 1.88 13.89
CA GLU A 253 -28.02 1.07 13.14
C GLU A 253 -26.99 1.90 12.36
N ASN A 254 -27.38 3.10 11.93
CA ASN A 254 -26.54 4.03 11.15
C ASN A 254 -26.62 5.45 11.75
N PRO A 255 -25.99 5.67 12.90
CA PRO A 255 -26.05 6.96 13.59
C PRO A 255 -25.29 8.04 12.85
N TRP A 256 -25.65 9.32 13.04
CA TRP A 256 -25.05 10.47 12.33
C TRP A 256 -23.52 10.51 12.36
N TRP A 257 -22.90 10.04 13.45
CA TRP A 257 -21.44 10.06 13.62
C TRP A 257 -20.70 9.07 12.73
N SER A 258 -21.43 8.17 12.06
CA SER A 258 -20.93 7.21 11.06
C SER A 258 -21.12 7.69 9.61
N GLY A 259 -21.57 8.94 9.42
CA GLY A 259 -21.99 9.54 8.15
C GLY A 259 -20.92 9.70 7.07
N PHE A 260 -19.67 9.30 7.33
CA PHE A 260 -18.66 9.15 6.29
C PHE A 260 -18.82 7.84 5.50
N TYR A 261 -19.46 6.82 6.07
CA TYR A 261 -19.75 5.58 5.36
C TYR A 261 -20.92 5.72 4.38
N THR A 262 -20.80 5.08 3.22
CA THR A 262 -21.87 4.90 2.23
C THR A 262 -23.14 4.30 2.85
N ARG A 263 -23.00 3.37 3.80
CA ARG A 263 -24.14 2.75 4.47
C ARG A 263 -24.93 3.69 5.39
N ALA A 264 -24.38 4.86 5.74
CA ALA A 264 -24.95 5.78 6.72
C ALA A 264 -25.51 7.07 6.10
N THR A 265 -25.51 7.16 4.75
CA THR A 265 -26.02 8.33 4.05
C THR A 265 -26.61 7.96 2.68
N ASP A 266 -27.60 8.72 2.21
CA ASP A 266 -28.08 8.69 0.82
C ASP A 266 -27.38 9.73 -0.08
N PHE A 267 -26.37 10.44 0.43
CA PHE A 267 -25.66 11.47 -0.31
C PHE A 267 -25.05 10.92 -1.61
N ASP A 268 -25.56 11.42 -2.74
CA ASP A 268 -25.10 11.02 -4.06
C ASP A 268 -24.12 12.05 -4.62
N ILE A 269 -22.82 11.72 -4.56
CA ILE A 269 -21.76 12.58 -5.08
C ILE A 269 -21.85 12.78 -6.60
N ALA A 270 -22.29 11.78 -7.36
CA ALA A 270 -22.44 11.93 -8.81
C ALA A 270 -23.54 12.95 -9.14
N ALA A 271 -24.67 12.89 -8.43
CA ALA A 271 -25.74 13.88 -8.56
C ALA A 271 -25.30 15.28 -8.11
N ALA A 272 -24.59 15.38 -6.98
CA ALA A 272 -24.05 16.65 -6.49
C ALA A 272 -23.10 17.30 -7.52
N LEU A 273 -22.26 16.50 -8.20
CA LEU A 273 -21.29 16.98 -9.18
C LEU A 273 -21.85 17.15 -10.60
N ALA A 274 -23.06 16.66 -10.88
CA ALA A 274 -23.71 16.82 -12.20
C ALA A 274 -24.16 18.26 -12.45
N ASP A 275 -24.52 18.99 -11.39
CA ASP A 275 -24.92 20.39 -11.44
C ASP A 275 -24.28 21.17 -10.29
N THR A 276 -23.24 21.97 -10.58
CA THR A 276 -22.50 22.71 -9.56
C THR A 276 -23.27 23.89 -8.95
N THR A 277 -24.51 24.14 -9.39
CA THR A 277 -25.39 25.18 -8.82
C THR A 277 -26.37 24.64 -7.79
N ASN A 278 -26.43 23.31 -7.60
CA ASN A 278 -27.37 22.69 -6.67
C ASN A 278 -26.95 22.87 -5.19
N ALA A 279 -27.91 22.65 -4.29
CA ALA A 279 -27.69 22.79 -2.86
C ALA A 279 -26.65 21.80 -2.29
N ASN A 280 -26.60 20.57 -2.82
CA ASN A 280 -25.65 19.55 -2.38
C ASN A 280 -24.21 19.96 -2.71
N TYR A 281 -23.97 20.50 -3.90
CA TYR A 281 -22.67 21.06 -4.29
C TYR A 281 -22.30 22.27 -3.43
N THR A 282 -23.27 23.13 -3.12
CA THR A 282 -23.02 24.28 -2.23
C THR A 282 -22.56 23.83 -0.84
N LEU A 283 -23.19 22.78 -0.27
CA LEU A 283 -22.77 22.22 1.01
C LEU A 283 -21.43 21.49 0.93
N LEU A 284 -21.14 20.83 -0.20
CA LEU A 284 -19.84 20.22 -0.46
C LEU A 284 -18.72 21.28 -0.38
N ILE A 285 -18.89 22.43 -1.05
CA ILE A 285 -17.93 23.54 -0.99
C ILE A 285 -17.85 24.15 0.42
N ARG A 286 -18.98 24.28 1.13
CA ARG A 286 -18.99 24.72 2.54
C ARG A 286 -18.08 23.85 3.40
N ASP A 287 -18.19 22.54 3.27
CA ASP A 287 -17.38 21.59 4.05
C ASP A 287 -15.90 21.71 3.71
N ILE A 288 -15.54 21.81 2.42
CA ILE A 288 -14.15 22.03 1.98
C ILE A 288 -13.62 23.35 2.55
N ASP A 289 -14.40 24.42 2.52
CA ASP A 289 -14.01 25.73 3.05
C ASP A 289 -13.84 25.69 4.59
N ALA A 290 -14.66 24.93 5.31
CA ALA A 290 -14.51 24.71 6.74
C ALA A 290 -13.21 23.95 7.09
N ILE A 291 -12.86 22.95 6.28
CA ILE A 291 -11.58 22.23 6.40
C ILE A 291 -10.39 23.11 6.02
N ALA A 292 -10.54 23.97 5.01
CA ALA A 292 -9.51 24.91 4.61
C ALA A 292 -9.12 25.86 5.75
N VAL A 293 -10.07 26.27 6.60
CA VAL A 293 -9.79 27.05 7.81
C VAL A 293 -8.81 26.30 8.74
N GLN A 294 -8.99 24.99 8.91
CA GLN A 294 -8.12 24.20 9.79
C GLN A 294 -6.74 23.97 9.18
N LEU A 295 -6.67 23.63 7.89
CA LEU A 295 -5.40 23.50 7.16
C LEU A 295 -4.63 24.83 7.13
N LYS A 296 -5.34 25.97 7.06
CA LYS A 296 -4.75 27.30 7.13
C LYS A 296 -4.06 27.55 8.46
N ARG A 297 -4.61 27.07 9.58
CA ARG A 297 -3.96 27.18 10.90
C ARG A 297 -2.61 26.45 10.92
N LEU A 298 -2.48 25.31 10.24
CA LEU A 298 -1.20 24.61 10.06
C LEU A 298 -0.25 25.39 9.14
N GLN A 299 -0.77 25.98 8.06
CA GLN A 299 0.03 26.84 7.19
C GLN A 299 0.58 28.06 7.94
N ASP A 300 -0.25 28.73 8.74
CA ASP A 300 0.12 29.92 9.49
C ASP A 300 1.12 29.58 10.61
N ALA A 301 1.10 28.34 11.10
CA ALA A 301 2.12 27.78 11.98
C ALA A 301 3.40 27.31 11.23
N ASP A 302 3.45 27.50 9.91
CA ASP A 302 4.55 27.08 9.03
C ASP A 302 4.83 25.56 9.16
N ILE A 303 3.78 24.76 9.10
CA ILE A 303 3.82 23.29 9.20
C ILE A 303 3.44 22.70 7.83
N PRO A 304 4.34 21.95 7.18
CA PRO A 304 4.00 21.17 5.99
C PRO A 304 3.19 19.92 6.37
N VAL A 305 2.27 19.52 5.50
CA VAL A 305 1.27 18.47 5.75
C VAL A 305 1.26 17.47 4.61
N LEU A 306 1.38 16.18 4.94
CA LEU A 306 0.99 15.09 4.03
C LEU A 306 -0.53 14.96 4.08
N PHE A 307 -1.21 15.56 3.11
CA PHE A 307 -2.67 15.65 3.09
C PHE A 307 -3.26 14.52 2.26
N ARG A 308 -4.06 13.66 2.90
CA ARG A 308 -4.61 12.43 2.32
C ARG A 308 -6.15 12.44 2.40
N PRO A 309 -6.84 13.32 1.64
CA PRO A 309 -8.29 13.33 1.57
C PRO A 309 -8.81 12.18 0.70
N LEU A 310 -10.11 11.88 0.81
CA LEU A 310 -10.80 10.87 -0.01
C LEU A 310 -10.11 9.49 0.03
N HIS A 311 -9.58 9.09 1.19
CA HIS A 311 -8.85 7.83 1.33
C HIS A 311 -9.73 6.62 1.05
N GLU A 312 -9.10 5.51 0.64
CA GLU A 312 -9.76 4.23 0.35
C GLU A 312 -10.95 4.33 -0.63
N ALA A 313 -10.92 5.29 -1.55
CA ALA A 313 -12.03 5.56 -2.47
C ALA A 313 -12.47 4.31 -3.25
N GLU A 314 -11.51 3.50 -3.72
CA GLU A 314 -11.77 2.28 -4.50
C GLU A 314 -12.56 1.20 -3.76
N GLY A 315 -12.58 1.25 -2.42
CA GLY A 315 -13.36 0.33 -1.60
C GLY A 315 -14.87 0.58 -1.63
N GLY A 316 -15.30 1.80 -1.97
CA GLY A 316 -16.71 2.19 -2.07
C GLY A 316 -17.48 2.23 -0.75
N TRP A 317 -16.86 1.89 0.39
CA TRP A 317 -17.49 1.94 1.71
C TRP A 317 -17.63 3.37 2.25
N PHE A 318 -16.90 4.34 1.71
CA PHE A 318 -17.10 5.76 1.97
C PHE A 318 -17.86 6.45 0.84
N TRP A 319 -18.68 7.45 1.17
CA TRP A 319 -19.63 8.03 0.21
C TRP A 319 -18.96 8.64 -1.02
N TRP A 320 -17.71 9.11 -0.91
CA TRP A 320 -16.96 9.67 -2.04
C TRP A 320 -16.57 8.64 -3.10
N GLY A 321 -16.48 7.36 -2.73
CA GLY A 321 -16.24 6.24 -3.63
C GLY A 321 -17.51 5.51 -4.09
N ALA A 322 -18.66 5.80 -3.48
CA ALA A 322 -19.90 5.04 -3.67
C ALA A 322 -20.47 5.06 -5.11
N LYS A 323 -20.05 6.02 -5.93
CA LYS A 323 -20.55 6.23 -7.31
C LYS A 323 -19.47 5.95 -8.36
N GLY A 324 -18.43 5.20 -7.99
CA GLY A 324 -17.36 4.78 -8.87
C GLY A 324 -16.24 5.81 -9.03
N ALA A 325 -15.25 5.46 -9.88
CA ALA A 325 -14.01 6.19 -10.01
C ALA A 325 -14.16 7.63 -10.54
N GLU A 326 -15.02 7.86 -11.54
CA GLU A 326 -15.13 9.18 -12.19
C GLU A 326 -15.61 10.29 -11.24
N PRO A 327 -16.70 10.12 -10.45
CA PRO A 327 -17.07 11.11 -9.45
C PRO A 327 -15.99 11.34 -8.38
N ALA A 328 -15.28 10.28 -7.95
CA ALA A 328 -14.20 10.40 -6.97
C ALA A 328 -13.03 11.24 -7.49
N LYS A 329 -12.58 11.00 -8.73
CA LYS A 329 -11.53 11.78 -9.41
C LYS A 329 -11.95 13.23 -9.63
N LYS A 330 -13.22 13.47 -10.01
CA LYS A 330 -13.76 14.84 -10.14
C LYS A 330 -13.78 15.58 -8.79
N LEU A 331 -14.16 14.90 -7.71
CA LEU A 331 -14.12 15.48 -6.36
C LEU A 331 -12.69 15.78 -5.91
N TRP A 332 -11.72 14.91 -6.22
CA TRP A 332 -10.31 15.16 -5.97
C TRP A 332 -9.82 16.45 -6.67
N GLY A 333 -10.15 16.63 -7.95
CA GLY A 333 -9.84 17.85 -8.69
C GLY A 333 -10.44 19.11 -8.06
N ILE A 334 -11.70 19.03 -7.57
CA ILE A 334 -12.36 20.15 -6.86
C ILE A 334 -11.65 20.48 -5.56
N LEU A 335 -11.25 19.46 -4.77
CA LEU A 335 -10.46 19.68 -3.56
C LEU A 335 -9.14 20.37 -3.91
N TYR A 336 -8.43 19.90 -4.93
CA TYR A 336 -7.17 20.47 -5.37
C TYR A 336 -7.32 21.94 -5.74
N GLU A 337 -8.23 22.27 -6.66
CA GLU A 337 -8.48 23.65 -7.08
C GLU A 337 -8.91 24.54 -5.89
N ARG A 338 -9.84 24.05 -5.05
CA ARG A 338 -10.39 24.85 -3.96
C ARG A 338 -9.35 25.10 -2.87
N LEU A 339 -8.58 24.09 -2.47
CA LEU A 339 -7.61 24.20 -1.38
C LEU A 339 -6.31 24.87 -1.86
N THR A 340 -5.78 24.46 -3.01
CA THR A 340 -4.49 24.98 -3.52
C THR A 340 -4.64 26.30 -4.25
N ASP A 341 -5.58 26.45 -5.19
CA ASP A 341 -5.66 27.67 -6.01
C ASP A 341 -6.47 28.77 -5.34
N TYR A 342 -7.66 28.43 -4.82
CA TYR A 342 -8.57 29.40 -4.21
C TYR A 342 -8.11 29.79 -2.79
N HIS A 343 -7.92 28.83 -1.88
CA HIS A 343 -7.50 29.11 -0.49
C HIS A 343 -5.99 29.35 -0.34
N ARG A 344 -5.19 29.07 -1.38
CA ARG A 344 -3.73 29.27 -1.38
C ARG A 344 -3.03 28.51 -0.25
N LEU A 345 -3.46 27.26 -0.04
CA LEU A 345 -2.80 26.32 0.85
C LEU A 345 -1.59 25.71 0.13
N ASN A 346 -0.44 26.32 0.37
CA ASN A 346 0.86 25.96 -0.18
C ASN A 346 1.66 25.07 0.78
N ASN A 347 1.07 24.64 1.89
CA ASN A 347 1.69 23.75 2.87
C ASN A 347 1.32 22.27 2.69
N LEU A 348 0.60 21.91 1.62
CA LEU A 348 0.09 20.55 1.39
C LEU A 348 0.97 19.79 0.40
N VAL A 349 1.24 18.53 0.73
CA VAL A 349 1.72 17.47 -0.18
C VAL A 349 0.54 16.51 -0.38
N TRP A 350 0.08 16.35 -1.61
CA TRP A 350 -1.13 15.61 -1.94
C TRP A 350 -0.88 14.09 -2.02
N VAL A 351 -1.52 13.33 -1.14
CA VAL A 351 -1.34 11.89 -1.01
C VAL A 351 -2.60 11.15 -1.48
N TRP A 352 -2.50 10.38 -2.56
CA TRP A 352 -3.59 9.54 -3.06
C TRP A 352 -3.58 8.16 -2.39
N ASN A 353 -4.75 7.52 -2.26
CA ASN A 353 -4.90 6.25 -1.53
C ASN A 353 -5.87 5.27 -2.21
N SER A 354 -5.67 5.01 -3.50
CA SER A 354 -6.29 3.88 -4.20
C SER A 354 -5.28 3.32 -5.18
N VAL A 355 -5.19 1.99 -5.26
CA VAL A 355 -4.16 1.26 -6.02
C VAL A 355 -4.60 1.02 -7.46
N LEU A 356 -5.91 0.87 -7.71
CA LEU A 356 -6.46 0.58 -9.02
C LEU A 356 -6.24 1.76 -9.99
N PRO A 357 -5.65 1.53 -11.18
CA PRO A 357 -5.36 2.59 -12.14
C PRO A 357 -6.58 3.43 -12.54
N ASP A 358 -7.76 2.82 -12.66
CA ASP A 358 -8.99 3.52 -13.06
C ASP A 358 -9.41 4.62 -12.07
N TRP A 359 -8.99 4.48 -10.81
CA TRP A 359 -9.27 5.42 -9.72
C TRP A 359 -8.24 6.53 -9.61
N TYR A 360 -7.09 6.43 -10.29
CA TYR A 360 -6.01 7.40 -10.17
C TYR A 360 -6.40 8.78 -10.76
N PRO A 361 -6.34 9.88 -9.98
CA PRO A 361 -6.73 11.21 -10.46
C PRO A 361 -5.78 11.83 -11.49
N GLY A 362 -4.53 11.36 -11.55
CA GLY A 362 -3.52 11.82 -12.50
C GLY A 362 -2.35 12.58 -11.85
N ASP A 363 -1.20 12.51 -12.51
CA ASP A 363 0.11 13.01 -12.02
C ASP A 363 0.15 14.52 -11.73
N GLU A 364 -0.76 15.30 -12.32
CA GLU A 364 -0.81 16.76 -12.16
C GLU A 364 -1.36 17.21 -10.80
N THR A 365 -1.95 16.30 -10.02
CA THR A 365 -2.61 16.63 -8.74
C THR A 365 -2.22 15.71 -7.59
N VAL A 366 -1.29 14.77 -7.81
CA VAL A 366 -0.83 13.80 -6.80
C VAL A 366 0.70 13.89 -6.63
N ASP A 367 1.17 14.06 -5.39
CA ASP A 367 2.60 14.08 -5.07
C ASP A 367 3.13 12.71 -4.61
N ILE A 368 2.32 11.94 -3.88
CA ILE A 368 2.68 10.65 -3.26
C ILE A 368 1.51 9.66 -3.37
N LEU A 369 1.82 8.40 -3.67
CA LEU A 369 0.87 7.28 -3.59
C LEU A 369 0.97 6.58 -2.23
N SER A 370 -0.17 6.09 -1.73
CA SER A 370 -0.27 5.30 -0.50
C SER A 370 -1.31 4.18 -0.65
N ALA A 371 -1.32 3.26 0.30
CA ALA A 371 -2.32 2.20 0.41
C ALA A 371 -2.56 1.86 1.90
N ASP A 372 -3.79 1.46 2.23
CA ASP A 372 -4.16 1.05 3.60
C ASP A 372 -4.27 -0.48 3.62
N VAL A 373 -3.39 -1.14 4.39
CA VAL A 373 -3.23 -2.60 4.39
C VAL A 373 -3.52 -3.17 5.77
N TYR A 374 -4.64 -3.89 5.90
CA TYR A 374 -5.07 -4.55 7.13
C TYR A 374 -4.89 -6.07 7.04
N ALA A 375 -3.70 -6.56 7.40
CA ALA A 375 -3.37 -7.99 7.43
C ALA A 375 -2.67 -8.36 8.75
N GLN A 376 -3.09 -9.47 9.37
CA GLN A 376 -2.41 -10.01 10.56
C GLN A 376 -1.04 -10.62 10.16
N GLY A 377 -0.04 -10.57 11.06
CA GLY A 377 1.25 -11.25 10.86
C GLY A 377 2.36 -10.42 10.18
N HIS A 378 2.58 -9.16 10.58
CA HIS A 378 3.55 -8.23 9.97
C HIS A 378 3.33 -7.92 8.47
N GLY A 379 2.18 -8.30 7.92
CA GLY A 379 1.73 -7.92 6.59
C GLY A 379 2.29 -8.79 5.45
N VAL A 380 1.57 -8.78 4.34
CA VAL A 380 2.03 -9.34 3.07
C VAL A 380 3.06 -8.36 2.51
N SER A 381 4.24 -8.86 2.12
CA SER A 381 5.23 -8.06 1.36
C SER A 381 4.69 -7.80 -0.05
N VAL A 382 3.63 -7.00 -0.19
CA VAL A 382 3.13 -6.56 -1.49
C VAL A 382 4.04 -5.44 -1.97
N ILE A 383 5.18 -5.81 -2.53
CA ILE A 383 5.96 -4.90 -3.38
C ILE A 383 5.34 -5.02 -4.77
N SER A 384 4.32 -4.20 -5.04
CA SER A 384 3.87 -4.03 -6.43
C SER A 384 4.99 -3.34 -7.23
N LYS A 385 5.17 -3.78 -8.48
CA LYS A 385 6.28 -3.38 -9.35
C LYS A 385 6.31 -1.89 -9.60
#